data_AF-A0A3B6C0L6-F1
#
_entry.id   AF-A0A3B6C0L6-F1
#
_cell.length_a   1.000
_cell.length_b   1.000
_cell.length_c   1.000
_cell.angle_alpha   90.00
_cell.angle_beta   90.00
_cell.angle_gamma   90.00
#
_symmetry.space_group_name_H-M   'P 1'
#
loop_
_entity.id
_entity.type
_entity.pdbx_description
1 polymer ?
#
loop_
_entity_poly.entity_id
_entity_poly.type
_entity_poly.pdbx_seq_one_letter_code
_entity_poly.pdbx_strand_id
1 'polypeptide(L)'
;MSDSQVQAIEELDEFYKAVDRVLVASTVKIIDVARYDVIPNFDISETPTRRELGRLFNRRNSHFKSIASLNIQYDKLSGQNDEIPVTPVYPLDDEFHTFHTVTIRGRGVTLVVLVRDSDNYVLAVKVYLTEEESRVAPWFLFEGVKLPSRFKNVVPTNYSFGHDYKGEIKFGKNVLPKLMDFMVQLRLDPGQTATDKNNLLLGALFVLLGEAQQFRRVRNWTMRTLRCIEPKPVPKCLSLLFQSWSDISKTIFHFVLGLESMRLIAPQTKSLDLEENYFMMKALEEWENSRRVHNDMKQCGLKYRNSEGEISLGCLLGGELLLLRHDPILCTKILMRRQDFAGDVNLCKIVVSYKMPQLPEPEQQVPPQEEPQHQVPPQEEPQQEVPPQEEPQQQVPQLPEPQ
;
A
#
# COMPACT_ATOMS: atom_id res chain seq x y z
N MET A 1 0.41 14.06 43.01
CA MET A 1 1.07 15.04 42.13
C MET A 1 0.65 16.42 42.57
N SER A 2 1.54 17.40 42.50
CA SER A 2 1.15 18.80 42.75
C SER A 2 0.35 19.35 41.57
N ASP A 3 -0.51 20.34 41.81
CA ASP A 3 -1.31 20.97 40.75
C ASP A 3 -0.43 21.55 39.63
N SER A 4 0.78 22.02 39.97
CA SER A 4 1.76 22.49 38.98
C SER A 4 2.28 21.38 38.05
N GLN A 5 2.37 20.13 38.54
CA GLN A 5 2.79 18.99 37.73
C GLN A 5 1.68 18.53 36.79
N VAL A 6 0.42 18.61 37.24
CA VAL A 6 -0.74 18.28 36.39
C VAL A 6 -0.87 19.31 35.26
N GLN A 7 -0.77 20.60 35.59
CA GLN A 7 -0.85 21.67 34.60
C GLN A 7 0.32 21.62 33.59
N ALA A 8 1.54 21.32 34.03
CA ALA A 8 2.66 21.12 33.12
C ALA A 8 2.47 19.92 32.17
N ILE A 9 1.82 18.84 32.63
CA ILE A 9 1.50 17.69 31.78
C ILE A 9 0.41 18.04 30.76
N GLU A 10 -0.60 18.80 31.15
CA GLU A 10 -1.67 19.25 30.24
C GLU A 10 -1.15 20.22 29.17
N GLU A 11 -0.30 21.18 29.55
CA GLU A 11 0.35 22.11 28.61
C GLU A 11 1.29 21.37 27.65
N LEU A 12 2.00 20.34 28.12
CA LEU A 12 2.84 19.49 27.28
C LEU A 12 1.99 18.67 26.29
N ASP A 13 0.82 18.16 26.72
CA ASP A 13 -0.10 17.41 25.86
C ASP A 13 -0.76 18.31 24.79
N GLU A 14 -1.19 19.52 25.15
CA GLU A 14 -1.66 20.55 24.21
C GLU A 14 -0.57 20.94 23.20
N PHE A 15 0.67 21.10 23.65
CA PHE A 15 1.81 21.38 22.79
C PHE A 15 2.07 20.23 21.81
N TYR A 16 2.09 18.97 22.26
CA TYR A 16 2.24 17.83 21.37
C TYR A 16 1.09 17.74 20.35
N LYS A 17 -0.16 18.04 20.75
CA LYS A 17 -1.30 18.13 19.84
C LYS A 17 -1.16 19.25 18.81
N ALA A 18 -0.56 20.39 19.17
CA ALA A 18 -0.33 21.51 18.25
C ALA A 18 0.84 21.23 17.29
N VAL A 19 1.92 20.65 17.81
CA VAL A 19 3.07 20.16 17.05
C VAL A 19 2.62 19.09 16.06
N ASP A 20 1.78 18.14 16.46
CA ASP A 20 1.20 17.13 15.55
C ASP A 20 0.39 17.78 14.42
N ARG A 21 -0.41 18.82 14.69
CA ARG A 21 -1.16 19.54 13.64
C ARG A 21 -0.24 20.26 12.65
N VAL A 22 0.82 20.91 13.15
CA VAL A 22 1.77 21.66 12.31
C VAL A 22 2.70 20.71 11.55
N LEU A 23 3.11 19.60 12.15
CA LEU A 23 3.97 18.61 11.52
C LEU A 23 3.24 17.69 10.55
N VAL A 24 1.96 17.37 10.77
CA VAL A 24 1.13 16.79 9.71
C VAL A 24 1.08 17.73 8.50
N ALA A 25 1.04 19.05 8.72
CA ALA A 25 1.08 20.02 7.62
C ALA A 25 2.48 20.20 6.97
N SER A 26 3.58 20.08 7.72
CA SER A 26 4.94 20.31 7.21
C SER A 26 5.69 19.04 6.75
N THR A 27 5.31 17.86 7.23
CA THR A 27 5.87 16.55 6.80
C THR A 27 5.19 16.03 5.54
N VAL A 28 4.14 16.71 5.06
CA VAL A 28 3.88 16.82 3.63
C VAL A 28 5.04 17.62 3.01
N LYS A 29 6.24 17.00 3.00
CA LYS A 29 7.18 17.23 1.92
C LYS A 29 6.33 17.02 0.68
N ILE A 30 6.02 18.13 0.02
CA ILE A 30 5.35 18.27 -1.26
C ILE A 30 5.56 16.97 -2.03
N ILE A 31 4.64 16.01 -1.85
CA ILE A 31 4.51 14.91 -2.77
C ILE A 31 3.94 15.67 -3.94
N ASP A 32 4.84 16.03 -4.85
CA ASP A 32 4.57 16.82 -6.03
C ASP A 32 3.21 16.38 -6.57
N VAL A 33 2.23 17.29 -6.60
CA VAL A 33 0.81 16.96 -6.86
C VAL A 33 0.68 16.19 -8.20
N ALA A 34 1.66 16.35 -9.09
CA ALA A 34 1.85 15.57 -10.31
C ALA A 34 1.98 14.04 -10.10
N ARG A 35 2.25 13.54 -8.89
CA ARG A 35 2.41 12.09 -8.58
C ARG A 35 1.08 11.37 -8.33
N TYR A 36 -0.03 12.07 -8.14
CA TYR A 36 -1.30 11.41 -7.80
C TYR A 36 -2.01 10.75 -9.00
N ASP A 37 -1.74 11.25 -10.21
CA ASP A 37 -2.38 10.76 -11.44
C ASP A 37 -1.67 9.54 -12.05
N VAL A 38 -0.36 9.39 -11.79
CA VAL A 38 0.42 8.25 -12.28
C VAL A 38 0.41 7.14 -11.23
N ILE A 39 -0.34 6.09 -11.49
CA ILE A 39 -0.39 4.89 -10.63
C ILE A 39 0.64 3.87 -11.14
N PRO A 40 1.75 3.61 -10.42
CA PRO A 40 2.76 2.66 -10.86
C PRO A 40 2.18 1.25 -10.97
N ASN A 41 2.49 0.54 -12.07
CA ASN A 41 2.00 -0.81 -12.29
C ASN A 41 3.12 -1.86 -12.26
N PHE A 42 2.84 -2.99 -11.60
CA PHE A 42 3.73 -4.14 -11.52
C PHE A 42 3.05 -5.39 -12.07
N ASP A 43 3.68 -6.03 -13.05
CA ASP A 43 3.09 -7.16 -13.75
C ASP A 43 3.65 -8.50 -13.29
N ILE A 44 2.76 -9.49 -13.14
CA ILE A 44 3.09 -10.91 -13.02
C ILE A 44 2.14 -11.77 -13.88
N SER A 45 2.58 -12.98 -14.20
CA SER A 45 1.72 -14.00 -14.81
C SER A 45 0.87 -14.69 -13.74
N GLU A 46 -0.22 -15.33 -14.17
CA GLU A 46 -1.08 -16.17 -13.32
C GLU A 46 -0.33 -17.37 -12.72
N THR A 47 0.74 -17.82 -13.37
CA THR A 47 1.60 -18.93 -12.90
C THR A 47 3.04 -18.44 -12.68
N PRO A 48 3.24 -17.50 -11.75
CA PRO A 48 4.48 -16.75 -11.68
C PRO A 48 5.64 -17.64 -11.24
N THR A 49 6.75 -17.52 -11.95
CA THR A 49 8.02 -18.10 -11.54
C THR A 49 8.55 -17.40 -10.28
N ARG A 50 9.45 -18.07 -9.56
CA ARG A 50 10.15 -17.49 -8.41
C ARG A 50 10.90 -16.21 -8.78
N ARG A 51 11.42 -16.13 -10.02
CA ARG A 51 12.11 -14.95 -10.54
C ARG A 51 11.13 -13.80 -10.79
N GLU A 52 9.94 -14.06 -11.32
CA GLU A 52 8.90 -13.04 -11.46
C GLU A 52 8.42 -12.52 -10.11
N LEU A 53 8.13 -13.40 -9.15
CA LEU A 53 7.78 -12.97 -7.79
C LEU A 53 8.90 -12.17 -7.13
N GLY A 54 10.15 -12.60 -7.25
CA GLY A 54 11.30 -11.85 -6.75
C GLY A 54 11.40 -10.45 -7.38
N ARG A 55 11.18 -10.34 -8.69
CA ARG A 55 11.15 -9.04 -9.39
C ARG A 55 9.98 -8.17 -8.93
N LEU A 56 8.78 -8.73 -8.76
CA LEU A 56 7.61 -8.03 -8.24
C LEU A 56 7.92 -7.39 -6.89
N PHE A 57 8.37 -8.20 -5.92
CA PHE A 57 8.63 -7.72 -4.57
C PHE A 57 9.77 -6.69 -4.52
N ASN A 58 10.82 -6.87 -5.33
CA ASN A 58 11.93 -5.91 -5.38
C ASN A 58 11.49 -4.58 -5.99
N ARG A 59 10.75 -4.60 -7.11
CA ARG A 59 10.23 -3.38 -7.75
C ARG A 59 9.27 -2.62 -6.83
N ARG A 60 8.37 -3.33 -6.15
CA ARG A 60 7.48 -2.73 -5.15
C ARG A 60 8.25 -2.15 -3.96
N ASN A 61 9.29 -2.84 -3.49
CA ASN A 61 10.15 -2.31 -2.44
C ASN A 61 10.87 -1.03 -2.87
N SER A 62 11.38 -0.98 -4.11
CA SER A 62 11.98 0.24 -4.68
C SER A 62 10.96 1.38 -4.79
N HIS A 63 9.71 1.09 -5.17
CA HIS A 63 8.62 2.06 -5.15
C HIS A 63 8.40 2.61 -3.74
N PHE A 64 8.23 1.75 -2.74
CA PHE A 64 8.10 2.18 -1.34
C PHE A 64 9.28 3.03 -0.87
N LYS A 65 10.53 2.69 -1.21
CA LYS A 65 11.70 3.53 -0.92
C LYS A 65 11.61 4.93 -1.54
N SER A 66 11.03 5.04 -2.74
CA SER A 66 10.90 6.31 -3.47
C SER A 66 9.78 7.23 -2.97
N ILE A 67 8.80 6.68 -2.25
CA ILE A 67 7.66 7.40 -1.66
C ILE A 67 7.63 7.33 -0.14
N ALA A 68 8.67 6.79 0.49
CA ALA A 68 8.71 6.60 1.94
C ALA A 68 8.65 7.95 2.67
N SER A 69 7.91 8.00 3.77
CA SER A 69 7.94 9.15 4.69
C SER A 69 9.30 9.27 5.41
N LEU A 70 9.94 8.12 5.63
CA LEU A 70 11.22 7.97 6.29
C LEU A 70 11.90 6.70 5.77
N ASN A 71 13.20 6.75 5.51
CA ASN A 71 14.03 5.57 5.30
C ASN A 71 14.89 5.35 6.55
N ILE A 72 14.75 4.19 7.20
CA ILE A 72 15.56 3.85 8.38
C ILE A 72 16.80 3.10 7.91
N GLN A 73 17.96 3.72 8.10
CA GLN A 73 19.26 3.10 7.86
C GLN A 73 19.54 2.02 8.92
N TYR A 74 20.16 0.93 8.50
CA TYR A 74 20.62 -0.14 9.39
C TYR A 74 21.83 -0.85 8.79
N ASP A 75 22.69 -1.36 9.66
CA ASP A 75 23.79 -2.22 9.25
C ASP A 75 23.29 -3.66 9.05
N LYS A 76 23.47 -4.19 7.84
CA LYS A 76 23.29 -5.62 7.61
C LYS A 76 24.29 -6.41 8.44
N LEU A 77 23.97 -7.68 8.70
CA LEU A 77 24.91 -8.65 9.29
C LEU A 77 26.21 -8.80 8.47
N SER A 78 26.20 -8.42 7.20
CA SER A 78 27.38 -8.39 6.33
C SER A 78 28.24 -7.12 6.49
N GLY A 79 27.87 -6.19 7.39
CA GLY A 79 28.52 -4.89 7.56
C GLY A 79 28.18 -3.86 6.47
N GLN A 80 27.24 -4.15 5.58
CA GLN A 80 26.78 -3.20 4.56
C GLN A 80 25.60 -2.39 5.08
N ASN A 81 25.65 -1.07 4.92
CA ASN A 81 24.50 -0.21 5.16
C ASN A 81 23.40 -0.46 4.12
N ASP A 82 22.15 -0.51 4.58
CA ASP A 82 20.95 -0.52 3.74
C ASP A 82 19.84 0.21 4.50
N GLU A 83 18.71 0.39 3.84
CA GLU A 83 17.57 1.11 4.37
C GLU A 83 16.28 0.34 4.18
N ILE A 84 15.40 0.46 5.17
CA ILE A 84 14.03 -0.02 5.10
C ILE A 84 13.07 1.18 4.96
N PRO A 85 12.15 1.14 4.00
CA PRO A 85 11.16 2.19 3.87
C PRO A 85 10.11 2.11 4.97
N VAL A 86 9.70 3.27 5.45
CA VAL A 86 8.44 3.50 6.17
C VAL A 86 7.39 3.92 5.16
N THR A 87 6.17 3.39 5.25
CA THR A 87 5.07 3.79 4.36
C THR A 87 4.89 5.31 4.33
N PRO A 88 4.33 5.88 3.25
CA PRO A 88 3.96 7.29 3.24
C PRO A 88 2.94 7.60 4.35
N VAL A 89 2.85 8.87 4.72
CA VAL A 89 1.87 9.38 5.67
C VAL A 89 0.47 8.98 5.20
N TYR A 90 -0.40 8.57 6.13
CA TYR A 90 -1.81 8.35 5.86
C TYR A 90 -2.52 9.72 5.83
N PRO A 91 -2.92 10.24 4.67
CA PRO A 91 -3.62 11.51 4.56
C PRO A 91 -5.00 11.42 5.23
N LEU A 92 -5.45 12.52 5.84
CA LEU A 92 -6.78 12.60 6.44
C LEU A 92 -7.90 12.70 5.40
N ASP A 93 -7.59 13.27 4.24
CA ASP A 93 -8.51 13.40 3.12
C ASP A 93 -8.19 12.31 2.08
N ASP A 94 -9.22 11.53 1.75
CA ASP A 94 -9.16 10.37 0.87
C ASP A 94 -8.60 10.75 -0.51
N GLU A 95 -8.78 12.00 -0.98
CA GLU A 95 -8.30 12.47 -2.28
C GLU A 95 -6.77 12.46 -2.41
N PHE A 96 -6.04 12.56 -1.30
CA PHE A 96 -4.58 12.62 -1.29
C PHE A 96 -3.92 11.27 -1.08
N HIS A 97 -4.67 10.17 -1.06
CA HIS A 97 -4.05 8.84 -1.04
C HIS A 97 -3.25 8.58 -2.32
N THR A 98 -2.10 7.90 -2.19
CA THR A 98 -1.34 7.36 -3.32
C THR A 98 -1.54 5.85 -3.43
N PHE A 99 -1.40 5.34 -4.66
CA PHE A 99 -1.66 3.96 -4.99
C PHE A 99 -0.62 3.40 -5.94
N HIS A 100 -0.52 2.07 -5.95
CA HIS A 100 0.07 1.32 -7.04
C HIS A 100 -0.83 0.15 -7.43
N THR A 101 -0.62 -0.39 -8.62
CA THR A 101 -1.35 -1.57 -9.09
C THR A 101 -0.44 -2.77 -9.27
N VAL A 102 -1.02 -3.95 -9.05
CA VAL A 102 -0.41 -5.22 -9.46
C VAL A 102 -1.33 -5.87 -10.49
N THR A 103 -0.81 -6.08 -11.69
CA THR A 103 -1.54 -6.73 -12.76
C THR A 103 -1.13 -8.20 -12.88
N ILE A 104 -2.13 -9.08 -12.81
CA ILE A 104 -1.99 -10.53 -12.97
C ILE A 104 -2.64 -10.91 -14.30
N ARG A 105 -1.87 -11.52 -15.22
CA ARG A 105 -2.37 -11.94 -16.54
C ARG A 105 -2.31 -13.45 -16.72
N GLY A 106 -3.38 -14.03 -17.23
CA GLY A 106 -3.45 -15.46 -17.58
C GLY A 106 -4.76 -15.82 -18.25
N ARG A 107 -4.74 -16.83 -19.13
CA ARG A 107 -5.93 -17.41 -19.78
C ARG A 107 -6.86 -16.37 -20.45
N GLY A 108 -6.29 -15.32 -21.05
CA GLY A 108 -7.07 -14.27 -21.70
C GLY A 108 -7.77 -13.30 -20.74
N VAL A 109 -7.47 -13.37 -19.45
CA VAL A 109 -8.02 -12.50 -18.41
C VAL A 109 -6.89 -11.63 -17.84
N THR A 110 -7.22 -10.36 -17.60
CA THR A 110 -6.36 -9.43 -16.86
C THR A 110 -7.06 -8.99 -15.59
N LEU A 111 -6.40 -9.22 -14.45
CA LEU A 111 -6.79 -8.75 -13.12
C LEU A 111 -5.83 -7.65 -12.69
N VAL A 112 -6.34 -6.44 -12.47
CA VAL A 112 -5.58 -5.32 -11.91
C VAL A 112 -6.01 -5.14 -10.46
N VAL A 113 -5.06 -5.20 -9.54
CA VAL A 113 -5.29 -5.09 -8.10
C VAL A 113 -4.80 -3.74 -7.63
N LEU A 114 -5.67 -2.92 -7.03
CA LEU A 114 -5.33 -1.61 -6.50
C LEU A 114 -4.87 -1.72 -5.04
N VAL A 115 -3.68 -1.21 -4.78
CA VAL A 115 -3.05 -1.22 -3.45
C VAL A 115 -2.77 0.21 -3.02
N ARG A 116 -3.19 0.57 -1.80
CA ARG A 116 -2.89 1.88 -1.22
C ARG A 116 -1.49 1.89 -0.62
N ASP A 117 -0.72 2.93 -0.88
CA ASP A 117 0.69 2.96 -0.43
C ASP A 117 0.84 3.20 1.08
N SER A 118 -0.04 3.99 1.71
CA SER A 118 0.11 4.40 3.12
C SER A 118 0.03 3.24 4.11
N ASP A 119 -0.63 2.16 3.73
CA ASP A 119 -0.83 0.99 4.58
C ASP A 119 -0.70 -0.34 3.83
N ASN A 120 -0.44 -0.32 2.51
CA ASN A 120 -0.25 -1.51 1.69
C ASN A 120 -1.49 -2.44 1.65
N TYR A 121 -2.68 -1.89 1.89
CA TYR A 121 -3.94 -2.65 1.79
C TYR A 121 -4.43 -2.75 0.35
N VAL A 122 -4.98 -3.91 0.02
CA VAL A 122 -5.70 -4.13 -1.24
C VAL A 122 -7.12 -3.60 -1.09
N LEU A 123 -7.50 -2.66 -1.96
CA LEU A 123 -8.74 -1.90 -1.80
C LEU A 123 -9.80 -2.22 -2.85
N ALA A 124 -9.36 -2.46 -4.08
CA ALA A 124 -10.24 -2.72 -5.20
C ALA A 124 -9.55 -3.59 -6.25
N VAL A 125 -10.36 -4.17 -7.12
CA VAL A 125 -9.88 -4.93 -8.28
C VAL A 125 -10.59 -4.49 -9.55
N LYS A 126 -9.93 -4.64 -10.68
CA LYS A 126 -10.50 -4.38 -12.00
C LYS A 126 -10.19 -5.57 -12.90
N VAL A 127 -11.20 -6.06 -13.62
CA VAL A 127 -11.12 -7.29 -14.41
C VAL A 127 -11.59 -7.02 -15.84
N TYR A 128 -10.80 -7.40 -16.82
CA TYR A 128 -11.12 -7.26 -18.24
C TYR A 128 -10.47 -8.35 -19.09
N LEU A 129 -11.04 -8.58 -20.27
CA LEU A 129 -10.62 -9.61 -21.22
C LEU A 129 -9.82 -9.01 -22.40
N THR A 130 -10.10 -7.75 -22.75
CA THR A 130 -9.39 -7.03 -23.84
C THR A 130 -8.87 -5.67 -23.38
N GLU A 131 -7.95 -5.08 -24.15
CA GLU A 131 -7.39 -3.76 -23.85
C GLU A 131 -8.42 -2.64 -24.03
N GLU A 132 -9.38 -2.81 -24.94
CA GLU A 132 -10.49 -1.87 -25.12
C GLU A 132 -11.40 -1.87 -23.89
N GLU A 133 -11.73 -3.07 -23.37
CA GLU A 133 -12.49 -3.22 -22.13
C GLU A 133 -11.77 -2.58 -20.93
N SER A 134 -10.43 -2.54 -20.93
CA SER A 134 -9.66 -1.96 -19.82
C SER A 134 -9.97 -0.48 -19.58
N ARG A 135 -10.45 0.25 -20.59
CA ARG A 135 -10.80 1.67 -20.47
C ARG A 135 -12.13 1.90 -19.75
N VAL A 136 -13.07 0.98 -19.92
CA VAL A 136 -14.45 1.13 -19.43
C VAL A 136 -14.77 0.22 -18.23
N ALA A 137 -13.99 -0.85 -18.03
CA ALA A 137 -14.22 -1.82 -16.95
C ALA A 137 -14.20 -1.12 -15.57
N PRO A 138 -15.17 -1.44 -14.69
CA PRO A 138 -15.29 -0.79 -13.40
C PRO A 138 -14.22 -1.26 -12.42
N TRP A 139 -14.01 -0.46 -11.37
CA TRP A 139 -13.32 -0.87 -10.16
C TRP A 139 -14.30 -1.52 -9.20
N PHE A 140 -14.10 -2.79 -8.89
CA PHE A 140 -14.84 -3.51 -7.86
C PHE A 140 -14.24 -3.20 -6.49
N LEU A 141 -14.96 -2.41 -5.71
CA LEU A 141 -14.52 -1.87 -4.42
C LEU A 141 -14.94 -2.81 -3.28
N PHE A 142 -14.00 -3.16 -2.41
CA PHE A 142 -14.30 -3.97 -1.23
C PHE A 142 -15.08 -3.18 -0.18
N GLU A 143 -15.93 -3.88 0.57
CA GLU A 143 -16.84 -3.30 1.57
C GLU A 143 -16.08 -2.52 2.64
N GLY A 144 -16.53 -1.30 2.95
CA GLY A 144 -15.93 -0.45 3.98
C GLY A 144 -14.76 0.40 3.50
N VAL A 145 -14.43 0.37 2.21
CA VAL A 145 -13.39 1.21 1.60
C VAL A 145 -14.00 2.43 0.92
N LYS A 146 -13.28 3.54 0.89
CA LYS A 146 -13.54 4.70 0.03
C LYS A 146 -12.36 4.90 -0.93
N LEU A 147 -12.66 5.28 -2.16
CA LEU A 147 -11.65 5.68 -3.14
C LEU A 147 -11.77 7.17 -3.43
N PRO A 148 -10.66 7.84 -3.79
CA PRO A 148 -10.70 9.19 -4.33
C PRO A 148 -11.68 9.33 -5.49
N SER A 149 -12.25 10.52 -5.65
CA SER A 149 -13.15 10.91 -6.74
C SER A 149 -12.56 10.70 -8.14
N ARG A 150 -11.22 10.73 -8.27
CA ARG A 150 -10.52 10.45 -9.53
C ARG A 150 -10.70 9.01 -10.04
N PHE A 151 -11.07 8.06 -9.17
CA PHE A 151 -11.46 6.71 -9.59
C PHE A 151 -12.90 6.72 -10.09
N LYS A 152 -13.07 6.68 -11.42
CA LYS A 152 -14.38 6.59 -12.08
C LYS A 152 -14.87 5.14 -12.17
N ASN A 153 -16.18 4.97 -12.36
CA ASN A 153 -16.85 3.68 -12.55
C ASN A 153 -16.55 2.68 -11.42
N VAL A 154 -16.89 3.04 -10.19
CA VAL A 154 -16.68 2.19 -9.01
C VAL A 154 -17.96 1.43 -8.69
N VAL A 155 -17.85 0.12 -8.51
CA VAL A 155 -18.95 -0.79 -8.15
C VAL A 155 -18.61 -1.45 -6.82
N PRO A 156 -19.38 -1.23 -5.75
CA PRO A 156 -19.13 -1.90 -4.48
C PRO A 156 -19.39 -3.41 -4.58
N THR A 157 -18.69 -4.18 -3.77
CA THR A 157 -18.87 -5.62 -3.62
C THR A 157 -19.29 -5.95 -2.19
N ASN A 158 -19.86 -7.13 -1.98
CA ASN A 158 -20.17 -7.65 -0.63
C ASN A 158 -18.97 -8.28 0.09
N TYR A 159 -17.75 -8.13 -0.45
CA TYR A 159 -16.55 -8.72 0.10
C TYR A 159 -15.76 -7.68 0.88
N SER A 160 -15.46 -7.98 2.15
CA SER A 160 -14.66 -7.08 3.01
C SER A 160 -13.19 -7.09 2.64
N PHE A 161 -12.51 -5.95 2.85
CA PHE A 161 -11.05 -5.85 2.78
C PHE A 161 -10.34 -6.36 4.06
N GLY A 162 -11.10 -6.71 5.11
CA GLY A 162 -10.57 -7.17 6.40
C GLY A 162 -10.10 -8.64 6.40
N HIS A 163 -9.40 -9.01 7.48
CA HIS A 163 -8.85 -10.37 7.69
C HIS A 163 -9.80 -11.30 8.49
N ASP A 164 -11.09 -11.00 8.55
CA ASP A 164 -12.06 -11.82 9.30
C ASP A 164 -12.54 -13.03 8.47
N TYR A 165 -11.61 -13.97 8.26
CA TYR A 165 -11.90 -15.18 7.48
C TYR A 165 -12.25 -16.35 8.37
N LYS A 166 -13.35 -17.02 8.06
CA LYS A 166 -13.68 -18.34 8.61
C LYS A 166 -12.88 -19.41 7.87
N GLY A 167 -11.80 -19.90 8.49
CA GLY A 167 -11.01 -21.02 7.99
C GLY A 167 -9.53 -20.71 7.77
N GLU A 168 -8.83 -21.61 7.09
CA GLU A 168 -7.40 -21.49 6.83
C GLU A 168 -7.11 -21.05 5.39
N ILE A 169 -6.40 -19.93 5.25
CA ILE A 169 -5.88 -19.49 3.95
C ILE A 169 -4.87 -20.53 3.47
N LYS A 170 -5.04 -21.05 2.24
CA LYS A 170 -4.16 -22.07 1.64
C LYS A 170 -3.51 -21.55 0.38
N PHE A 171 -2.22 -21.82 0.23
CA PHE A 171 -1.44 -21.49 -0.96
C PHE A 171 -1.03 -22.75 -1.70
N GLY A 172 -1.07 -22.72 -3.03
CA GLY A 172 -0.63 -23.81 -3.90
C GLY A 172 -0.58 -23.34 -5.34
N LYS A 173 -0.12 -24.21 -6.24
CA LYS A 173 0.04 -23.95 -7.68
C LYS A 173 -1.21 -23.35 -8.34
N ASN A 174 -2.39 -23.74 -7.86
CA ASN A 174 -3.67 -23.37 -8.44
C ASN A 174 -4.38 -22.22 -7.72
N VAL A 175 -3.77 -21.56 -6.73
CA VAL A 175 -4.45 -20.50 -5.98
C VAL A 175 -4.73 -19.27 -6.85
N LEU A 176 -3.77 -18.84 -7.68
CA LEU A 176 -3.94 -17.71 -8.59
C LEU A 176 -4.92 -18.02 -9.73
N PRO A 177 -4.88 -19.19 -10.40
CA PRO A 177 -5.95 -19.59 -11.32
C PRO A 177 -7.35 -19.56 -10.70
N LYS A 178 -7.52 -20.13 -9.50
CA LYS A 178 -8.81 -20.10 -8.80
C LYS A 178 -9.26 -18.69 -8.43
N LEU A 179 -8.32 -17.83 -8.04
CA LEU A 179 -8.58 -16.42 -7.79
C LEU A 179 -9.05 -15.71 -9.07
N MET A 180 -8.37 -15.94 -10.19
CA MET A 180 -8.75 -15.36 -11.48
C MET A 180 -10.16 -15.81 -11.91
N ASP A 181 -10.49 -17.10 -11.75
CA ASP A 181 -11.83 -17.62 -12.03
C ASP A 181 -12.90 -16.93 -11.17
N PHE A 182 -12.62 -16.78 -9.86
CA PHE A 182 -13.48 -16.03 -8.96
C PHE A 182 -13.64 -14.56 -9.37
N MET A 183 -12.56 -13.89 -9.79
CA MET A 183 -12.61 -12.49 -10.22
C MET A 183 -13.43 -12.30 -11.50
N VAL A 184 -13.40 -13.28 -12.42
CA VAL A 184 -14.32 -13.28 -13.57
C VAL A 184 -15.76 -13.44 -13.13
N GLN A 185 -16.06 -14.31 -12.16
CA GLN A 185 -17.40 -14.44 -11.59
C GLN A 185 -17.86 -13.15 -10.90
N LEU A 186 -16.97 -12.51 -10.14
CA LEU A 186 -17.23 -11.23 -9.48
C LEU A 186 -17.49 -10.10 -10.48
N ARG A 187 -16.84 -10.13 -11.64
CA ARG A 187 -17.13 -9.21 -12.74
C ARG A 187 -18.56 -9.37 -13.26
N LEU A 188 -19.05 -10.60 -13.36
CA LEU A 188 -20.38 -10.92 -13.88
C LEU A 188 -21.50 -10.63 -12.85
N ASP A 189 -21.21 -10.85 -11.56
CA ASP A 189 -22.13 -10.59 -10.46
C ASP A 189 -21.38 -9.95 -9.26
N PRO A 190 -21.23 -8.61 -9.26
CA PRO A 190 -20.54 -7.89 -8.18
C PRO A 190 -21.30 -7.94 -6.85
N GLY A 191 -22.62 -8.13 -6.92
CA GLY A 191 -23.53 -8.21 -5.78
C GLY A 191 -23.72 -9.62 -5.23
N GLN A 192 -22.95 -10.60 -5.71
CA GLN A 192 -23.02 -11.97 -5.20
C GLN A 192 -22.79 -12.02 -3.69
N THR A 193 -23.44 -12.96 -3.01
CA THR A 193 -23.24 -13.17 -1.57
C THR A 193 -21.80 -13.61 -1.29
N ALA A 194 -21.17 -12.99 -0.30
CA ALA A 194 -19.85 -13.40 0.16
C ALA A 194 -19.89 -14.83 0.72
N THR A 195 -18.95 -15.67 0.27
CA THR A 195 -18.79 -17.04 0.76
C THR A 195 -17.45 -17.21 1.45
N ASP A 196 -17.37 -18.09 2.44
CA ASP A 196 -16.12 -18.41 3.14
C ASP A 196 -15.01 -18.83 2.16
N LYS A 197 -15.37 -19.61 1.14
CA LYS A 197 -14.43 -20.05 0.09
C LYS A 197 -13.82 -18.87 -0.68
N ASN A 198 -14.63 -17.91 -1.11
CA ASN A 198 -14.17 -16.77 -1.89
C ASN A 198 -13.41 -15.77 -0.99
N ASN A 199 -13.84 -15.60 0.26
CA ASN A 199 -13.10 -14.88 1.29
C ASN A 199 -11.70 -15.45 1.51
N LEU A 200 -11.54 -16.78 1.53
CA LEU A 200 -10.21 -17.42 1.62
C LEU A 200 -9.34 -17.18 0.38
N LEU A 201 -9.93 -17.04 -0.83
CA LEU A 201 -9.18 -16.67 -2.04
C LEU A 201 -8.70 -15.20 -1.97
N LEU A 202 -9.55 -14.29 -1.48
CA LEU A 202 -9.16 -12.90 -1.21
C LEU A 202 -8.07 -12.82 -0.13
N GLY A 203 -8.19 -13.61 0.95
CA GLY A 203 -7.14 -13.73 1.95
C GLY A 203 -5.80 -14.18 1.36
N ALA A 204 -5.81 -15.11 0.39
CA ALA A 204 -4.59 -15.47 -0.33
C ALA A 204 -4.03 -14.32 -1.17
N LEU A 205 -4.88 -13.51 -1.80
CA LEU A 205 -4.45 -12.30 -2.52
C LEU A 205 -3.81 -11.28 -1.55
N PHE A 206 -4.42 -11.06 -0.38
CA PHE A 206 -3.93 -10.10 0.61
C PHE A 206 -2.61 -10.58 1.23
N VAL A 207 -2.46 -11.88 1.48
CA VAL A 207 -1.17 -12.43 1.93
C VAL A 207 -0.09 -12.31 0.85
N LEU A 208 -0.44 -12.50 -0.43
CA LEU A 208 0.52 -12.41 -1.53
C LEU A 208 0.99 -10.97 -1.80
N LEU A 209 0.09 -10.00 -1.76
CA LEU A 209 0.39 -8.61 -2.15
C LEU A 209 0.57 -7.68 -0.95
N GLY A 210 -0.14 -7.90 0.15
CA GLY A 210 0.04 -7.17 1.41
C GLY A 210 1.21 -7.76 2.21
N GLU A 211 0.94 -8.88 2.89
CA GLU A 211 1.82 -9.43 3.94
C GLU A 211 3.22 -9.84 3.45
N ALA A 212 3.31 -10.45 2.27
CA ALA A 212 4.58 -10.84 1.67
C ALA A 212 5.45 -9.64 1.24
N GLN A 213 4.86 -8.45 1.10
CA GLN A 213 5.64 -7.23 0.91
C GLN A 213 6.27 -6.76 2.23
N GLN A 214 5.55 -6.91 3.34
CA GLN A 214 5.94 -6.44 4.67
C GLN A 214 6.97 -7.37 5.35
N PHE A 215 6.82 -8.69 5.23
CA PHE A 215 7.61 -9.66 5.99
C PHE A 215 8.38 -10.62 5.08
N ARG A 216 9.69 -10.77 5.32
CA ARG A 216 10.56 -11.66 4.54
C ARG A 216 10.16 -13.13 4.65
N ARG A 217 9.72 -13.57 5.83
CA ARG A 217 9.27 -14.96 6.03
C ARG A 217 8.02 -15.28 5.24
N VAL A 218 7.06 -14.37 5.26
CA VAL A 218 5.81 -14.50 4.51
C VAL A 218 6.12 -14.53 3.02
N ARG A 219 6.98 -13.61 2.55
CA ARG A 219 7.49 -13.60 1.17
C ARG A 219 8.10 -14.95 0.76
N ASN A 220 9.06 -15.43 1.54
CA ASN A 220 9.76 -16.68 1.25
C ASN A 220 8.84 -17.89 1.29
N TRP A 221 7.92 -17.92 2.25
CA TRP A 221 6.92 -18.96 2.36
C TRP A 221 6.00 -18.95 1.13
N THR A 222 5.40 -17.81 0.79
CA THR A 222 4.51 -17.65 -0.37
C THR A 222 5.21 -18.05 -1.67
N MET A 223 6.44 -17.60 -1.89
CA MET A 223 7.22 -17.95 -3.10
C MET A 223 7.52 -19.44 -3.24
N ARG A 224 7.67 -20.16 -2.12
CA ARG A 224 7.86 -21.62 -2.12
C ARG A 224 6.54 -22.35 -2.32
N THR A 225 5.52 -21.95 -1.57
CA THR A 225 4.24 -22.64 -1.48
C THR A 225 3.38 -22.47 -2.73
N LEU A 226 3.49 -21.35 -3.46
CA LEU A 226 2.83 -21.15 -4.76
C LEU A 226 3.21 -22.19 -5.82
N ARG A 227 4.22 -23.04 -5.57
CA ARG A 227 4.62 -24.12 -6.49
C ARG A 227 4.16 -25.50 -6.02
N CYS A 228 3.65 -25.61 -4.80
CA CYS A 228 3.17 -26.87 -4.25
C CYS A 228 1.91 -27.32 -4.99
N ILE A 229 1.89 -28.57 -5.46
CA ILE A 229 0.70 -29.16 -6.09
C ILE A 229 -0.42 -29.23 -5.05
N GLU A 230 -0.10 -29.74 -3.87
CA GLU A 230 -1.01 -29.76 -2.72
C GLU A 230 -0.97 -28.40 -1.99
N PRO A 231 -2.13 -27.72 -1.83
CA PRO A 231 -2.16 -26.45 -1.12
C PRO A 231 -1.76 -26.61 0.36
N LYS A 232 -0.90 -25.71 0.85
CA LYS A 232 -0.49 -25.67 2.27
C LYS A 232 -1.14 -24.50 3.00
N PRO A 233 -1.63 -24.70 4.24
CA PRO A 233 -2.20 -23.62 5.03
C PRO A 233 -1.13 -22.62 5.46
N VAL A 234 -1.51 -21.35 5.59
CA VAL A 234 -0.65 -20.33 6.21
C VAL A 234 -0.35 -20.77 7.65
N PRO A 235 0.93 -20.94 8.03
CA PRO A 235 1.28 -21.31 9.39
C PRO A 235 0.75 -20.27 10.39
N LYS A 236 0.21 -20.74 11.53
CA LYS A 236 -0.31 -19.87 12.59
C LYS A 236 0.67 -18.78 13.04
N CYS A 237 1.97 -19.13 13.10
CA CYS A 237 3.02 -18.19 13.45
C CYS A 237 3.22 -17.05 12.43
N LEU A 238 2.85 -17.25 11.15
CA LEU A 238 2.83 -16.16 10.16
C LEU A 238 1.57 -15.33 10.29
N SER A 239 0.41 -15.94 10.57
CA SER A 239 -0.84 -15.20 10.75
C SER A 239 -0.79 -14.19 11.91
N LEU A 240 -0.07 -14.54 12.99
CA LEU A 240 0.18 -13.62 14.11
C LEU A 240 1.02 -12.40 13.71
N LEU A 241 1.90 -12.52 12.70
CA LEU A 241 2.67 -11.39 12.18
C LEU A 241 1.77 -10.35 11.52
N PHE A 242 0.76 -10.79 10.76
CA PHE A 242 -0.15 -9.90 10.03
C PHE A 242 -0.87 -8.97 11.00
N GLN A 243 -1.36 -9.52 12.11
CA GLN A 243 -2.09 -8.81 13.15
C GLN A 243 -1.18 -7.85 13.95
N SER A 244 0.12 -8.08 13.94
CA SER A 244 1.09 -7.37 14.78
C SER A 244 1.94 -6.35 14.00
N TRP A 245 1.73 -6.15 12.69
CA TRP A 245 2.61 -5.30 11.87
C TRP A 245 2.74 -3.87 12.42
N SER A 246 1.64 -3.29 12.88
CA SER A 246 1.62 -1.96 13.50
C SER A 246 2.47 -1.90 14.77
N ASP A 247 2.27 -2.86 15.68
CA ASP A 247 2.95 -2.89 16.96
C ASP A 247 4.44 -3.16 16.79
N ILE A 248 4.79 -4.12 15.91
CA ILE A 248 6.20 -4.38 15.54
C ILE A 248 6.86 -3.12 15.00
N SER A 249 6.17 -2.36 14.13
CA SER A 249 6.71 -1.12 13.57
C SER A 249 6.96 -0.07 14.66
N LYS A 250 6.02 0.13 15.59
CA LYS A 250 6.17 1.03 16.73
C LYS A 250 7.35 0.66 17.61
N THR A 251 7.46 -0.62 17.98
CA THR A 251 8.57 -1.14 18.76
C THR A 251 9.92 -0.82 18.10
N ILE A 252 10.03 -1.00 16.78
CA ILE A 252 11.24 -0.68 16.02
C ILE A 252 11.54 0.82 16.07
N PHE A 253 10.54 1.70 15.92
CA PHE A 253 10.77 3.13 16.01
C PHE A 253 11.29 3.56 17.38
N HIS A 254 10.80 2.96 18.47
CA HIS A 254 11.32 3.22 19.80
C HIS A 254 12.81 2.86 19.94
N PHE A 255 13.25 1.72 19.37
CA PHE A 255 14.68 1.40 19.34
C PHE A 255 15.49 2.41 18.54
N VAL A 256 15.00 2.79 17.35
CA VAL A 256 15.68 3.77 16.50
C VAL A 256 15.82 5.09 17.24
N LEU A 257 14.78 5.56 17.93
CA LEU A 257 14.84 6.75 18.78
C LEU A 257 15.88 6.62 19.90
N GLY A 258 15.96 5.48 20.58
CA GLY A 258 16.97 5.23 21.61
C GLY A 258 18.39 5.34 21.06
N LEU A 259 18.64 4.75 19.89
CA LEU A 259 19.95 4.80 19.21
C LEU A 259 20.31 6.21 18.73
N GLU A 260 19.38 6.92 18.10
CA GLU A 260 19.61 8.31 17.64
C GLU A 260 19.88 9.25 18.83
N SER A 261 19.21 9.03 19.97
CA SER A 261 19.44 9.80 21.20
C SER A 261 20.85 9.57 21.75
N MET A 262 21.31 8.32 21.81
CA MET A 262 22.69 8.01 22.22
C MET A 262 23.73 8.66 21.31
N ARG A 263 23.47 8.73 19.99
CA ARG A 263 24.39 9.34 19.01
C ARG A 263 24.60 10.84 19.28
N LEU A 264 23.55 11.57 19.63
CA LEU A 264 23.64 13.01 19.90
C LEU A 264 24.44 13.33 21.18
N ILE A 265 24.42 12.42 22.16
CA ILE A 265 24.98 12.65 23.50
C ILE A 265 26.40 12.08 23.63
N ALA A 266 26.73 10.99 22.94
CA ALA A 266 28.05 10.33 22.99
C ALA A 266 29.27 11.26 22.80
N PRO A 267 29.20 12.38 22.04
CA PRO A 267 30.32 13.32 21.95
C PRO A 267 30.49 14.24 23.17
N GLN A 268 29.50 14.34 24.08
CA GLN A 268 29.39 15.46 25.02
C GLN A 268 29.55 15.10 26.52
N THR A 269 29.45 13.83 26.95
CA THR A 269 29.41 13.49 28.38
C THR A 269 30.48 12.47 28.83
N LYS A 270 31.23 12.83 29.89
CA LYS A 270 32.01 11.90 30.73
C LYS A 270 31.20 11.37 31.94
N SER A 271 29.99 11.87 32.16
CA SER A 271 29.07 11.43 33.21
C SER A 271 27.69 11.19 32.60
N LEU A 272 27.19 9.96 32.69
CA LEU A 272 25.87 9.59 32.18
C LEU A 272 24.78 10.39 32.89
N ASP A 273 24.07 11.24 32.16
CA ASP A 273 22.99 12.08 32.69
C ASP A 273 21.63 11.35 32.69
N LEU A 274 20.69 11.78 33.55
CA LEU A 274 19.37 11.14 33.76
C LEU A 274 18.50 11.02 32.50
N GLU A 275 18.68 11.92 31.53
CA GLU A 275 17.98 11.88 30.24
C GLU A 275 18.47 10.75 29.33
N GLU A 276 19.75 10.34 29.43
CA GLU A 276 20.32 9.21 28.68
C GLU A 276 19.59 7.90 29.05
N ASN A 277 19.26 7.78 30.34
CA ASN A 277 18.48 6.66 30.83
C ASN A 277 17.02 6.77 30.41
N TYR A 278 16.39 7.95 30.31
CA TYR A 278 14.95 8.01 30.05
C TYR A 278 14.53 7.40 28.71
N PHE A 279 15.18 7.76 27.59
CA PHE A 279 14.78 7.22 26.28
C PHE A 279 15.22 5.77 26.08
N MET A 280 16.37 5.37 26.62
CA MET A 280 16.80 3.98 26.59
C MET A 280 15.93 3.11 27.49
N MET A 281 15.64 3.57 28.71
CA MET A 281 14.71 2.90 29.64
C MET A 281 13.30 2.88 29.07
N LYS A 282 12.82 3.94 28.40
CA LYS A 282 11.52 3.93 27.72
C LYS A 282 11.53 3.03 26.49
N ALA A 283 12.62 2.98 25.72
CA ALA A 283 12.74 2.01 24.63
C ALA A 283 12.83 0.57 25.15
N LEU A 284 13.50 0.34 26.29
CA LEU A 284 13.56 -0.95 26.99
C LEU A 284 12.22 -1.30 27.64
N GLU A 285 11.50 -0.34 28.22
CA GLU A 285 10.18 -0.50 28.83
C GLU A 285 9.13 -0.74 27.75
N GLU A 286 9.11 0.05 26.68
CA GLU A 286 8.27 -0.20 25.50
C GLU A 286 8.67 -1.50 24.85
N TRP A 287 9.96 -1.86 24.80
CA TRP A 287 10.41 -3.17 24.35
C TRP A 287 9.97 -4.28 25.31
N GLU A 288 9.89 -4.07 26.61
CA GLU A 288 9.45 -5.04 27.61
C GLU A 288 7.93 -5.18 27.67
N ASN A 289 7.19 -4.09 27.43
CA ASN A 289 5.75 -4.05 27.23
C ASN A 289 5.41 -4.72 25.91
N SER A 290 6.13 -4.35 24.86
CA SER A 290 6.15 -5.09 23.61
C SER A 290 6.55 -6.53 23.90
N ARG A 291 7.50 -6.82 24.79
CA ARG A 291 7.95 -8.18 25.14
C ARG A 291 6.86 -9.02 25.78
N ARG A 292 5.97 -8.40 26.57
CA ARG A 292 4.73 -9.02 27.07
C ARG A 292 3.78 -9.37 25.93
N VAL A 293 3.68 -8.50 24.93
CA VAL A 293 3.08 -8.83 23.61
C VAL A 293 3.96 -9.83 22.81
N HIS A 294 5.27 -9.92 23.06
CA HIS A 294 6.26 -10.72 22.31
C HIS A 294 6.45 -12.15 22.81
N ASN A 295 5.74 -12.61 23.84
CA ASN A 295 5.55 -14.07 23.96
C ASN A 295 4.97 -14.61 22.64
N ASP A 296 4.20 -13.79 21.93
CA ASP A 296 3.68 -14.11 20.59
C ASP A 296 4.71 -13.87 19.48
N MET A 297 5.60 -12.88 19.57
CA MET A 297 6.67 -12.69 18.56
C MET A 297 7.76 -13.76 18.61
N LYS A 298 8.09 -14.28 19.80
CA LYS A 298 8.96 -15.47 19.94
C LYS A 298 8.28 -16.69 19.32
N GLN A 299 6.95 -16.83 19.45
CA GLN A 299 6.16 -17.86 18.74
C GLN A 299 6.12 -17.62 17.22
N CYS A 300 6.15 -16.37 16.75
CA CYS A 300 6.35 -16.01 15.33
C CYS A 300 7.78 -16.30 14.84
N GLY A 301 8.70 -16.53 15.79
CA GLY A 301 10.09 -16.87 15.57
C GLY A 301 10.93 -15.72 15.03
N LEU A 302 10.49 -14.46 15.14
CA LEU A 302 11.24 -13.29 14.64
C LEU A 302 12.65 -13.29 15.22
N LYS A 303 13.65 -13.15 14.34
CA LYS A 303 15.05 -13.02 14.75
C LYS A 303 15.38 -11.55 14.93
N TYR A 304 15.72 -11.18 16.15
CA TYR A 304 16.13 -9.82 16.50
C TYR A 304 17.46 -9.76 17.24
N ARG A 305 18.07 -10.92 17.51
CA ARG A 305 19.40 -11.02 18.10
C ARG A 305 20.43 -11.52 17.08
N ASN A 306 21.65 -11.03 17.18
CA ASN A 306 22.79 -11.56 16.42
C ASN A 306 23.29 -12.90 17.03
N SER A 307 24.39 -13.44 16.50
CA SER A 307 25.02 -14.68 17.01
C SER A 307 25.56 -14.56 18.44
N GLU A 308 25.82 -13.34 18.91
CA GLU A 308 26.34 -13.04 20.26
C GLU A 308 25.19 -12.84 21.26
N GLY A 309 23.94 -12.89 20.80
CA GLY A 309 22.77 -12.70 21.63
C GLY A 309 22.41 -11.23 21.87
N GLU A 310 23.04 -10.28 21.19
CA GLU A 310 22.74 -8.85 21.30
C GLU A 310 21.60 -8.45 20.36
N ILE A 311 20.83 -7.43 20.73
CA ILE A 311 19.77 -6.89 19.87
C ILE A 311 20.41 -6.26 18.64
N SER A 312 19.99 -6.71 17.45
CA SER A 312 20.51 -6.23 16.17
C SER A 312 19.36 -5.72 15.30
N LEU A 313 19.38 -4.42 14.99
CA LEU A 313 18.45 -3.84 14.02
C LEU A 313 18.58 -4.51 12.65
N GLY A 314 19.77 -4.94 12.22
CA GLY A 314 19.94 -5.65 10.95
C GLY A 314 19.32 -7.04 10.90
N CYS A 315 19.07 -7.68 12.05
CA CYS A 315 18.26 -8.90 12.11
C CYS A 315 16.77 -8.60 11.88
N LEU A 316 16.28 -7.47 12.40
CA LEU A 316 14.89 -7.03 12.27
C LEU A 316 14.62 -6.35 10.92
N LEU A 317 15.28 -5.23 10.65
CA LEU A 317 15.17 -4.39 9.47
C LEU A 317 15.92 -5.01 8.29
N GLY A 318 15.21 -5.23 7.17
CA GLY A 318 15.71 -5.92 5.98
C GLY A 318 16.02 -7.41 6.18
N GLY A 319 16.17 -7.83 7.43
CA GLY A 319 16.08 -9.20 7.87
C GLY A 319 14.63 -9.67 7.84
N GLU A 320 13.92 -9.59 8.96
CA GLU A 320 12.55 -10.11 9.05
C GLU A 320 11.49 -9.16 8.47
N LEU A 321 11.63 -7.85 8.66
CA LEU A 321 10.75 -6.82 8.13
C LEU A 321 11.34 -6.16 6.89
N LEU A 322 10.47 -5.82 5.95
CA LEU A 322 10.82 -5.24 4.65
C LEU A 322 10.07 -3.93 4.37
N LEU A 323 9.04 -3.62 5.16
CA LEU A 323 8.29 -2.36 5.12
C LEU A 323 7.77 -2.05 6.53
N LEU A 324 7.97 -0.82 6.99
CA LEU A 324 7.44 -0.35 8.27
C LEU A 324 6.17 0.47 8.07
N ARG A 325 5.21 0.35 8.98
CA ARG A 325 4.03 1.21 8.99
C ARG A 325 4.39 2.58 9.55
N HIS A 326 3.98 3.64 8.87
CA HIS A 326 4.13 5.00 9.37
C HIS A 326 3.43 5.19 10.72
N ASP A 327 4.16 5.78 11.67
CA ASP A 327 3.62 6.29 12.93
C ASP A 327 3.95 7.79 12.99
N PRO A 328 2.93 8.68 13.00
CA PRO A 328 3.14 10.12 12.84
C PRO A 328 4.00 10.72 13.96
N ILE A 329 3.81 10.25 15.20
CA ILE A 329 4.50 10.79 16.37
C ILE A 329 5.96 10.31 16.38
N LEU A 330 6.17 9.00 16.20
CA LEU A 330 7.51 8.41 16.32
C LEU A 330 8.39 8.76 15.11
N CYS A 331 7.83 8.77 13.89
CA CYS A 331 8.59 9.17 12.69
C CYS A 331 9.05 10.63 12.78
N THR A 332 8.17 11.52 13.24
CA THR A 332 8.50 12.93 13.46
C THR A 332 9.63 13.10 14.47
N LYS A 333 9.55 12.41 15.61
CA LYS A 333 10.62 12.43 16.61
C LYS A 333 11.95 11.97 15.99
N ILE A 334 11.98 10.89 15.22
CA ILE A 334 13.21 10.40 14.58
C ILE A 334 13.79 11.47 13.64
N LEU A 335 12.94 12.09 12.80
CA LEU A 335 13.36 13.13 11.86
C LEU A 335 13.97 14.34 12.59
N MET A 336 13.35 14.78 13.68
CA MET A 336 13.88 15.88 14.50
C MET A 336 15.29 15.56 15.02
N ARG A 337 15.50 14.37 15.59
CA ARG A 337 16.81 14.00 16.17
C ARG A 337 17.90 13.85 15.11
N ARG A 338 17.56 13.37 13.90
CA ARG A 338 18.50 13.28 12.78
C ARG A 338 18.98 14.61 12.23
N GLN A 339 18.20 15.68 12.43
CA GLN A 339 18.57 17.05 12.06
C GLN A 339 19.27 17.79 13.20
N ASP A 340 19.83 17.04 14.16
CA ASP A 340 20.48 17.56 15.37
C ASP A 340 19.57 18.48 16.21
N PHE A 341 18.25 18.33 16.07
CA PHE A 341 17.30 19.04 16.93
C PHE A 341 17.26 18.36 18.31
N ALA A 342 18.03 18.93 19.24
CA ALA A 342 18.15 18.47 20.62
C ALA A 342 16.86 18.65 21.44
N GLY A 343 15.91 19.49 20.99
CA GLY A 343 14.64 19.69 21.68
C GLY A 343 14.63 20.86 22.65
N ASP A 344 15.08 22.06 22.24
CA ASP A 344 14.78 23.27 23.01
C ASP A 344 13.30 23.65 22.78
N VAL A 345 12.47 23.33 23.78
CA VAL A 345 11.00 23.43 23.75
C VAL A 345 10.53 24.89 23.52
N ASN A 346 11.41 25.88 23.75
CA ASN A 346 11.07 27.30 23.66
C ASN A 346 11.15 27.91 22.25
N LEU A 347 11.62 27.19 21.23
CA LEU A 347 11.85 27.74 19.89
C LEU A 347 10.76 27.41 18.85
N CYS A 348 9.72 26.64 19.20
CA CYS A 348 8.60 26.35 18.30
C CYS A 348 7.54 27.48 18.22
N LYS A 349 7.96 28.74 18.36
CA LYS A 349 7.22 29.93 17.90
C LYS A 349 7.53 30.25 16.44
N ILE A 350 7.68 29.23 15.58
CA ILE A 350 7.69 29.46 14.14
C ILE A 350 6.24 29.65 13.71
N VAL A 351 5.83 30.92 13.68
CA VAL A 351 4.68 31.37 12.89
C VAL A 351 5.01 31.08 11.44
N VAL A 352 4.55 29.94 10.92
CA VAL A 352 4.53 29.72 9.47
C VAL A 352 3.24 30.33 8.95
N SER A 353 3.33 31.58 8.49
CA SER A 353 2.32 32.15 7.61
C SER A 353 2.40 31.42 6.25
N TYR A 354 1.65 30.34 6.09
CA TYR A 354 1.44 29.76 4.76
C TYR A 354 0.42 30.62 4.01
N LYS A 355 0.90 31.37 3.02
CA LYS A 355 0.09 31.61 1.82
C LYS A 355 0.03 30.26 1.10
N MET A 356 -1.16 29.66 1.05
CA MET A 356 -1.44 28.67 0.01
C MET A 356 -0.96 29.26 -1.32
N PRO A 357 -0.22 28.52 -2.17
CA PRO A 357 -0.21 28.86 -3.58
C PRO A 357 -1.68 28.84 -3.98
N GLN A 358 -2.24 30.01 -4.29
CA GLN A 358 -3.50 30.02 -5.01
C GLN A 358 -3.23 29.17 -6.25
N LEU A 359 -3.99 28.09 -6.43
CA LEU A 359 -4.06 27.47 -7.74
C LEU A 359 -4.22 28.63 -8.73
N PRO A 360 -3.43 28.70 -9.82
CA PRO A 360 -3.76 29.64 -10.87
C PRO A 360 -5.23 29.41 -11.16
N GLU A 361 -6.04 30.46 -10.97
CA GLU A 361 -7.44 30.43 -11.38
C GLU A 361 -7.42 29.87 -12.80
N PRO A 362 -8.28 28.88 -13.11
CA PRO A 362 -8.31 28.34 -14.46
C PRO A 362 -8.39 29.53 -15.38
N GLU A 363 -7.34 29.76 -16.18
CA GLU A 363 -7.39 30.76 -17.22
C GLU A 363 -8.64 30.42 -17.99
N GLN A 364 -9.68 31.25 -17.85
CA GLN A 364 -10.76 31.28 -18.79
C GLN A 364 -10.07 31.69 -20.08
N GLN A 365 -9.60 30.69 -20.81
CA GLN A 365 -9.46 30.78 -22.25
C GLN A 365 -10.88 31.04 -22.71
N VAL A 366 -11.20 32.33 -22.79
CA VAL A 366 -12.24 32.83 -23.67
C VAL A 366 -11.87 32.23 -25.01
N PRO A 367 -12.63 31.24 -25.52
CA PRO A 367 -12.36 30.73 -26.85
C PRO A 367 -12.34 31.94 -27.78
N PRO A 368 -11.36 32.05 -28.70
CA PRO A 368 -11.36 33.14 -29.66
C PRO A 368 -12.75 33.20 -30.27
N GLN A 369 -13.39 34.37 -30.18
CA GLN A 369 -14.61 34.66 -30.92
C GLN A 369 -14.27 34.45 -32.39
N GLU A 370 -14.63 33.28 -32.91
CA GLU A 370 -14.66 33.06 -34.34
C GLU A 370 -15.73 34.01 -34.88
N GLU A 371 -15.28 34.99 -35.67
CA GLU A 371 -16.18 35.76 -36.52
C GLU A 371 -17.03 34.76 -37.32
N PRO A 372 -18.35 34.97 -37.42
CA PRO A 372 -19.22 34.08 -38.15
C PRO A 372 -18.80 34.06 -39.62
N GLN A 373 -18.07 33.02 -40.02
CA GLN A 373 -17.90 32.71 -41.43
C GLN A 373 -19.26 32.28 -41.97
N HIS A 374 -19.88 33.16 -42.73
CA HIS A 374 -20.98 32.82 -43.61
C HIS A 374 -20.52 31.75 -44.59
N GLN A 375 -20.70 30.48 -44.23
CA GLN A 375 -20.73 29.39 -45.18
C GLN A 375 -22.12 29.34 -45.79
N VAL A 376 -22.19 29.70 -47.06
CA VAL A 376 -23.31 29.43 -47.94
C VAL A 376 -23.50 27.91 -47.98
N PRO A 377 -24.69 27.38 -47.62
CA PRO A 377 -24.92 25.95 -47.72
C PRO A 377 -24.83 25.51 -49.19
N PRO A 378 -24.10 24.42 -49.49
CA PRO A 378 -24.15 23.82 -50.82
C PRO A 378 -25.59 23.36 -51.09
N GLN A 379 -26.13 23.77 -52.24
CA GLN A 379 -27.38 23.25 -52.77
C GLN A 379 -27.26 21.74 -52.92
N GLU A 380 -28.09 20.99 -52.19
CA GLU A 380 -28.30 19.57 -52.43
C GLU A 380 -29.07 19.40 -53.75
N GLU A 381 -28.41 18.79 -54.74
CA GLU A 381 -29.12 18.21 -55.88
C GLU A 381 -29.90 16.98 -55.42
N PRO A 382 -31.13 16.78 -55.91
CA PRO A 382 -31.97 15.66 -55.50
C PRO A 382 -31.37 14.34 -56.00
N GLN A 383 -30.98 13.47 -55.06
CA GLN A 383 -30.61 12.10 -55.36
C GLN A 383 -31.86 11.30 -55.74
N GLN A 384 -31.86 10.80 -56.97
CA GLN A 384 -32.85 9.88 -57.50
C GLN A 384 -32.65 8.50 -56.84
N GLU A 385 -33.63 8.04 -56.06
CA GLU A 385 -33.69 6.67 -55.57
C GLU A 385 -33.91 5.70 -56.75
N VAL A 386 -32.93 4.83 -57.01
CA VAL A 386 -33.08 3.68 -57.90
C VAL A 386 -33.51 2.49 -57.03
N PRO A 387 -34.64 1.84 -57.32
CA PRO A 387 -35.10 0.69 -56.56
C PRO A 387 -34.18 -0.54 -56.77
N PRO A 388 -34.00 -1.38 -55.74
CA PRO A 388 -33.18 -2.58 -55.84
C PRO A 388 -33.78 -3.60 -56.81
N GLN A 389 -32.95 -4.07 -57.72
CA GLN A 389 -33.22 -5.17 -58.64
C GLN A 389 -33.22 -6.49 -57.84
N GLU A 390 -34.33 -7.22 -57.87
CA GLU A 390 -34.42 -8.58 -57.32
C GLU A 390 -33.62 -9.55 -58.20
N GLU A 391 -32.67 -10.27 -57.60
CA GLU A 391 -31.98 -11.39 -58.23
C GLU A 391 -32.86 -12.66 -58.20
N PRO A 392 -32.90 -13.45 -59.28
CA PRO A 392 -33.67 -14.69 -59.32
C PRO A 392 -33.00 -15.81 -58.52
N GLN A 393 -33.79 -16.42 -57.63
CA GLN A 393 -33.40 -17.61 -56.87
C GLN A 393 -33.18 -18.81 -57.81
N GLN A 394 -31.94 -19.31 -57.87
CA GLN A 394 -31.65 -20.62 -58.46
C GLN A 394 -31.99 -21.73 -57.45
N GLN A 395 -32.97 -22.56 -57.82
CA GLN A 395 -33.26 -23.83 -57.14
C GLN A 395 -32.21 -24.87 -57.51
N VAL A 396 -31.52 -25.41 -56.49
CA VAL A 396 -30.63 -26.56 -56.61
C VAL A 396 -31.45 -27.85 -56.46
N PRO A 397 -31.43 -28.80 -57.41
CA PRO A 397 -32.10 -30.08 -57.27
C PRO A 397 -31.37 -30.99 -56.26
N GLN A 398 -32.11 -31.60 -55.35
CA GLN A 398 -31.62 -32.66 -54.46
C GLN A 398 -31.46 -33.98 -55.24
N LEU A 399 -30.28 -34.60 -55.15
CA LEU A 399 -30.05 -35.99 -55.58
C LEU A 399 -30.55 -36.97 -54.51
N PRO A 400 -31.14 -38.11 -54.89
CA PRO A 400 -31.53 -39.16 -53.94
C PRO A 400 -30.32 -40.00 -53.50
N GLU A 401 -30.32 -40.38 -52.22
CA GLU A 401 -29.35 -41.29 -51.59
C GLU A 401 -29.43 -42.72 -52.18
N PRO A 402 -28.30 -43.42 -52.32
CA PRO A 402 -28.28 -44.81 -52.76
C PRO A 402 -28.63 -45.77 -51.60
N GLN A 403 -29.45 -46.78 -51.91
CA GLN A 403 -29.75 -47.94 -51.07
C GLN A 403 -28.60 -48.94 -51.01
#